data_AF-A0A3L7TPK8-F1
#
_entry.id   AF-A0A3L7TPK8-F1
#
_cell.length_a   1.000
_cell.length_b   1.000
_cell.length_c   1.000
_cell.angle_alpha   90.00
_cell.angle_beta   90.00
_cell.angle_gamma   90.00
#
_symmetry.space_group_name_H-M   'P 1'
#
loop_
_entity.id
_entity.type
_entity.pdbx_description
1 polymer ?
#
loop_
_entity_poly.entity_id
_entity_poly.type
_entity_poly.pdbx_seq_one_letter_code
_entity_poly.pdbx_strand_id
1 'polypeptide(L)'
;MVSRRPNRRAFALIDAVIAGVILAIGLSAILSISGRALLMEQKGEIEIRAANALDELLSSVVTEGPETFAEIQSTTGRFEADSPYGDFEFDILIEAGDAGIPARVVVTVLHDSGKKYTIETHVALKRGEEPDPVRFPTSPIDREARYEEERAKLEAD
;
A
#
# COMPACT_ATOMS: atom_id res chain seq x y z
N MET A 1 -77.45 17.72 -25.87
CA MET A 1 -76.31 18.04 -24.98
C MET A 1 -75.13 17.17 -25.38
N VAL A 2 -74.12 17.76 -26.03
CA VAL A 2 -72.90 17.03 -26.43
C VAL A 2 -71.95 17.02 -25.24
N SER A 3 -71.77 15.85 -24.62
CA SER A 3 -70.82 15.65 -23.53
C SER A 3 -69.40 15.58 -24.11
N ARG A 4 -68.60 16.65 -23.93
CA ARG A 4 -67.16 16.62 -24.18
C ARG A 4 -66.52 15.74 -23.09
N ARG A 5 -66.06 14.54 -23.46
CA ARG A 5 -65.21 13.73 -22.59
C ARG A 5 -63.92 14.51 -22.30
N PRO A 6 -63.49 14.66 -21.04
CA PRO A 6 -62.29 15.42 -20.71
C PRO A 6 -61.05 14.69 -21.26
N ASN A 7 -60.08 15.46 -21.77
CA ASN A 7 -58.80 15.04 -22.36
C ASN A 7 -57.82 14.41 -21.33
N ARG A 8 -58.30 13.47 -20.49
CA ARG A 8 -57.50 12.78 -19.47
C ARG A 8 -56.29 12.04 -20.03
N ARG A 9 -56.36 11.62 -21.30
CA ARG A 9 -55.25 10.93 -22.00
C ARG A 9 -54.06 11.84 -22.27
N ALA A 10 -54.28 13.14 -22.48
CA ALA A 10 -53.18 14.09 -22.71
C ALA A 10 -52.34 14.32 -21.45
N PHE A 11 -53.00 14.38 -20.28
CA PHE A 11 -52.30 14.54 -19.00
C PHE A 11 -51.46 13.31 -18.63
N ALA A 12 -51.99 12.10 -18.85
CA ALA A 12 -51.26 10.86 -18.59
C ALA A 12 -50.01 10.69 -19.47
N LEU A 13 -50.07 11.14 -20.73
CA LEU A 13 -48.90 11.11 -21.62
C LEU A 13 -47.80 12.07 -21.14
N ILE A 14 -48.17 13.29 -20.74
CA ILE A 14 -47.23 14.29 -20.23
C ILE A 14 -46.54 13.77 -18.97
N ASP A 15 -47.29 13.18 -18.05
CA ASP A 15 -46.75 12.62 -16.81
C ASP A 15 -45.77 11.47 -17.08
N ALA A 16 -46.11 10.54 -17.99
CA ALA A 16 -45.21 9.47 -18.41
C ALA A 16 -43.93 9.98 -19.07
N VAL A 17 -44.03 11.05 -19.89
CA VAL A 17 -42.86 11.69 -20.51
C VAL A 17 -41.96 12.33 -19.46
N ILE A 18 -42.55 13.09 -18.52
CA ILE A 18 -41.78 13.72 -17.43
C ILE A 18 -41.10 12.67 -16.56
N ALA A 19 -41.83 11.61 -16.17
CA ALA A 19 -41.28 10.51 -15.41
C ALA A 19 -40.12 9.82 -16.14
N GLY A 20 -40.25 9.61 -17.45
CA GLY A 20 -39.19 9.06 -18.30
C GLY A 20 -37.95 9.96 -18.35
N VAL A 21 -38.12 11.27 -18.47
CA VAL A 21 -37.01 12.24 -18.49
C VAL A 21 -36.28 12.27 -17.14
N ILE A 22 -37.02 12.31 -16.03
CA ILE A 22 -36.44 12.27 -14.67
C ILE A 22 -35.68 10.95 -14.46
N LEU A 23 -36.26 9.83 -14.88
CA LEU A 23 -35.62 8.52 -14.80
C LEU A 23 -34.32 8.49 -15.62
N ALA A 24 -34.33 9.02 -16.83
CA ALA A 24 -33.15 9.06 -17.69
C ALA A 24 -32.02 9.86 -17.03
N ILE A 25 -32.32 11.05 -16.49
CA ILE A 25 -31.34 11.88 -15.79
C ILE A 25 -30.78 11.16 -14.56
N GLY A 26 -31.65 10.56 -13.75
CA GLY A 26 -31.25 9.81 -12.56
C GLY A 26 -30.34 8.62 -12.90
N LEU A 27 -30.70 7.84 -13.92
CA LEU A 27 -29.89 6.69 -14.34
C LEU A 27 -28.54 7.12 -14.90
N SER A 28 -28.50 8.18 -15.71
CA SER A 28 -27.23 8.74 -16.21
C SER A 28 -26.31 9.19 -15.08
N ALA A 29 -26.86 9.83 -14.04
CA ALA A 29 -26.07 10.23 -12.88
C ALA A 29 -25.49 9.02 -12.13
N ILE A 30 -26.31 8.00 -11.88
CA ILE A 30 -25.87 6.77 -11.19
C ILE A 30 -24.77 6.08 -11.98
N LEU A 31 -24.95 5.86 -13.29
CA LEU A 31 -23.95 5.21 -14.14
C LEU A 31 -22.63 6.00 -14.18
N SER A 32 -22.70 7.33 -14.18
CA SER A 32 -21.50 8.18 -14.16
C SER A 32 -20.72 8.02 -12.85
N ILE A 33 -21.41 8.01 -11.70
CA ILE A 33 -20.78 7.81 -10.39
C ILE A 33 -20.17 6.41 -10.30
N SER A 34 -20.89 5.37 -10.72
CA SER A 34 -20.39 4.00 -10.72
C SER A 34 -19.15 3.84 -11.61
N GLY A 35 -19.15 4.45 -12.80
CA GLY A 35 -17.99 4.42 -13.68
C GLY A 35 -16.76 5.08 -13.07
N ARG A 36 -16.94 6.22 -12.38
CA ARG A 36 -15.84 6.88 -11.66
C ARG A 36 -15.32 6.05 -10.49
N ALA A 37 -16.21 5.42 -9.73
CA ALA A 37 -15.85 4.57 -8.61
C ALA A 37 -14.98 3.39 -9.06
N LEU A 38 -15.36 2.71 -10.15
CA LEU A 38 -14.57 1.61 -10.72
C LEU A 38 -13.18 2.06 -11.18
N LEU A 39 -13.09 3.22 -11.83
CA LEU A 39 -11.79 3.77 -12.25
C LEU A 39 -10.91 4.14 -11.04
N MET A 40 -11.50 4.64 -9.96
CA MET A 40 -10.78 4.91 -8.72
C MET A 40 -10.30 3.62 -8.05
N GLU A 41 -11.10 2.57 -8.06
CA GLU A 41 -10.74 1.25 -7.51
C GLU A 41 -9.56 0.65 -8.28
N GLN A 42 -9.63 0.58 -9.61
CA GLN A 42 -8.53 0.08 -10.45
C GLN A 42 -7.24 0.88 -10.24
N LYS A 43 -7.36 2.21 -10.12
CA LYS A 43 -6.21 3.06 -9.82
C LYS A 43 -5.62 2.75 -8.44
N GLY A 44 -6.48 2.57 -7.43
CA GLY A 44 -6.06 2.23 -6.07
C GLY A 44 -5.37 0.87 -6.00
N GLU A 45 -5.85 -0.11 -6.76
CA GLU A 45 -5.22 -1.42 -6.87
C GLU A 45 -3.78 -1.32 -7.39
N ILE A 46 -3.56 -0.58 -8.48
CA ILE A 46 -2.21 -0.34 -9.03
C ILE A 46 -1.31 0.35 -7.99
N GLU A 47 -1.84 1.34 -7.27
CA GLU A 47 -1.08 2.08 -6.25
C GLU A 47 -0.69 1.20 -5.05
N ILE A 48 -1.58 0.31 -4.61
CA ILE A 48 -1.30 -0.67 -3.55
C ILE A 48 -0.26 -1.69 -4.02
N ARG A 49 -0.40 -2.22 -5.24
CA ARG A 49 0.58 -3.16 -5.80
C ARG A 49 1.97 -2.51 -5.97
N ALA A 50 2.01 -1.25 -6.41
CA ALA A 50 3.26 -0.49 -6.51
C ALA A 50 3.91 -0.29 -5.13
N ALA A 51 3.13 0.04 -4.10
CA ALA A 51 3.64 0.18 -2.73
C ALA A 51 4.22 -1.13 -2.20
N ASN A 52 3.51 -2.25 -2.38
CA ASN A 52 4.00 -3.57 -1.99
C ASN A 52 5.29 -3.95 -2.73
N ALA A 53 5.38 -3.69 -4.04
CA ALA A 53 6.58 -3.94 -4.83
C ALA A 53 7.78 -3.11 -4.33
N LEU A 54 7.55 -1.83 -4.00
CA LEU A 54 8.57 -0.96 -3.43
C LEU A 54 9.06 -1.48 -2.07
N ASP A 55 8.14 -1.89 -1.20
CA ASP A 55 8.45 -2.43 0.13
C ASP A 55 9.22 -3.75 0.03
N GLU A 56 8.88 -4.63 -0.92
CA GLU A 56 9.56 -5.90 -1.14
C GLU A 56 11.00 -5.71 -1.61
N LEU A 57 11.21 -4.86 -2.62
CA LEU A 57 12.55 -4.49 -3.09
C LEU A 57 13.36 -3.86 -1.96
N LEU A 58 12.76 -2.94 -1.21
CA LEU A 58 13.45 -2.27 -0.13
C LEU A 58 13.80 -3.22 1.02
N SER A 59 12.90 -4.13 1.38
CA SER A 59 13.12 -5.16 2.38
C SER A 59 14.30 -6.06 1.99
N SER A 60 14.43 -6.39 0.71
CA SER A 60 15.59 -7.15 0.20
C SER A 60 16.90 -6.39 0.39
N VAL A 61 16.94 -5.10 0.02
CA VAL A 61 18.12 -4.23 0.24
C VAL A 61 18.49 -4.13 1.72
N VAL A 62 17.50 -3.96 2.60
CA VAL A 62 17.74 -3.86 4.06
C VAL A 62 18.24 -5.18 4.65
N THR A 63 17.75 -6.32 4.15
CA THR A 63 18.11 -7.64 4.65
C THR A 63 19.53 -8.03 4.25
N GLU A 64 19.91 -7.79 3.00
CA GLU A 64 21.24 -8.13 2.49
C GLU A 64 22.30 -7.08 2.83
N GLY A 65 21.86 -5.83 2.98
CA GLY A 65 22.69 -4.66 3.09
C GLY A 65 22.94 -4.00 1.72
N PRO A 66 23.01 -2.67 1.67
CA PRO A 66 23.05 -1.91 0.41
C PRO A 66 24.29 -2.18 -0.45
N GLU A 67 25.45 -2.47 0.15
CA GLU A 67 26.68 -2.81 -0.58
C GLU A 67 26.57 -4.20 -1.23
N THR A 68 26.28 -5.22 -0.41
CA THR A 68 26.14 -6.60 -0.86
C THR A 68 25.04 -6.75 -1.92
N PHE A 69 23.92 -6.06 -1.75
CA PHE A 69 22.79 -6.13 -2.68
C PHE A 69 23.21 -5.71 -4.09
N ALA A 70 23.96 -4.60 -4.21
CA ALA A 70 24.41 -4.08 -5.51
C ALA A 70 25.39 -5.01 -6.25
N GLU A 71 26.08 -5.90 -5.53
CA GLU A 71 27.03 -6.85 -6.11
C GLU A 71 26.37 -8.14 -6.60
N ILE A 72 25.32 -8.60 -5.89
CA ILE A 72 24.72 -9.93 -6.10
C ILE A 72 23.41 -9.84 -6.88
N GLN A 73 22.63 -8.77 -6.68
CA GLN A 73 21.34 -8.58 -7.31
C GLN A 73 21.37 -7.52 -8.42
N SER A 74 20.43 -7.65 -9.35
CA SER A 74 20.23 -6.62 -10.37
C SER A 74 19.55 -5.41 -9.76
N THR A 75 20.11 -4.22 -9.96
CA THR A 75 19.51 -2.95 -9.50
C THR A 75 18.45 -2.41 -10.46
N THR A 76 18.42 -2.89 -11.70
CA THR A 76 17.42 -2.51 -12.71
C THR A 76 16.86 -3.74 -13.38
N GLY A 77 15.56 -3.73 -13.72
CA GLY A 77 14.97 -4.83 -14.46
C GLY A 77 13.45 -4.80 -14.50
N ARG A 78 12.87 -5.96 -14.81
CA ARG A 78 11.44 -6.20 -14.74
C ARG A 78 11.20 -7.39 -13.83
N PHE A 79 10.07 -7.39 -13.10
CA PHE A 79 9.68 -8.55 -12.31
C PHE A 79 9.36 -9.76 -13.21
N GLU A 80 9.39 -10.95 -12.62
CA GLU A 80 8.98 -12.18 -13.31
C GLU A 80 7.52 -12.06 -13.79
N ALA A 81 7.22 -12.65 -14.96
CA ALA A 81 5.92 -12.46 -15.60
C ALA A 81 4.73 -13.07 -14.82
N ASP A 82 4.99 -14.06 -13.97
CA ASP A 82 4.03 -14.71 -13.07
C ASP A 82 3.95 -14.05 -11.68
N SER A 83 4.81 -13.07 -11.40
CA SER A 83 4.74 -12.24 -10.19
C SER A 83 3.50 -11.33 -10.21
N PRO A 84 2.91 -10.99 -9.05
CA PRO A 84 1.89 -9.94 -8.94
C PRO A 84 2.35 -8.55 -9.44
N TYR A 85 3.64 -8.38 -9.72
CA TYR A 85 4.25 -7.13 -10.21
C TYR A 85 4.81 -7.24 -11.64
N GLY A 86 4.46 -8.28 -12.41
CA GLY A 86 4.98 -8.47 -13.78
C GLY A 86 4.69 -7.33 -14.77
N ASP A 87 3.77 -6.43 -14.41
CA ASP A 87 3.42 -5.18 -15.09
C ASP A 87 4.28 -3.97 -14.65
N PHE A 88 5.30 -4.18 -13.82
CA PHE A 88 6.22 -3.15 -13.33
C PHE A 88 7.67 -3.43 -13.75
N GLU A 89 8.36 -2.36 -14.10
CA GLU A 89 9.83 -2.29 -14.19
C GLU A 89 10.37 -1.61 -12.94
N PHE A 90 11.58 -1.98 -12.51
CA PHE A 90 12.21 -1.43 -11.32
C PHE A 90 13.60 -0.87 -11.60
N ASP A 91 13.96 0.13 -10.80
CA ASP A 91 15.27 0.79 -10.79
C ASP A 91 15.63 1.17 -9.35
N ILE A 92 16.78 0.71 -8.89
CA ILE A 92 17.29 0.86 -7.53
C ILE A 92 18.61 1.62 -7.61
N LEU A 93 18.59 2.84 -7.10
CA LEU A 93 19.78 3.66 -6.94
C LEU A 93 20.27 3.53 -5.49
N ILE A 94 21.50 3.05 -5.32
CA ILE A 94 22.17 2.96 -4.03
C ILE A 94 23.35 3.92 -4.04
N GLU A 95 23.28 4.95 -3.21
CA GLU A 95 24.38 5.87 -2.95
C GLU A 95 25.04 5.41 -1.64
N ALA A 96 26.22 4.79 -1.77
CA ALA A 96 26.97 4.30 -0.62
C ALA A 96 27.33 5.45 0.33
N GLY A 97 27.05 5.24 1.62
CA GLY A 97 27.52 6.11 2.69
C GLY A 97 28.99 5.82 3.05
N ASP A 98 29.58 6.69 3.84
CA ASP A 98 30.90 6.48 4.47
C ASP A 98 30.75 6.06 5.95
N ALA A 99 31.85 5.88 6.67
CA ALA A 99 31.87 5.53 8.08
C ALA A 99 31.02 6.47 8.95
N GLY A 100 29.85 5.99 9.38
CA GLY A 100 28.90 6.74 10.19
C GLY A 100 27.85 7.53 9.39
N ILE A 101 27.90 7.47 8.05
CA ILE A 101 26.89 8.02 7.15
C ILE A 101 26.07 6.85 6.59
N PRO A 102 24.74 6.83 6.76
CA PRO A 102 23.92 5.77 6.18
C PRO A 102 23.93 5.86 4.66
N ALA A 103 23.84 4.71 3.99
CA ALA A 103 23.64 4.67 2.55
C ALA A 103 22.24 5.16 2.21
N ARG A 104 22.12 5.93 1.12
CA ARG A 104 20.84 6.40 0.60
C ARG A 104 20.37 5.44 -0.48
N VAL A 105 19.17 4.92 -0.32
CA VAL A 105 18.57 3.94 -1.22
C VAL A 105 17.29 4.55 -1.78
N VAL A 106 17.24 4.67 -3.11
CA VAL A 106 16.07 5.14 -3.85
C VAL A 106 15.57 4.01 -4.72
N VAL A 107 14.38 3.51 -4.43
CA VAL A 107 13.72 2.47 -5.22
C VAL A 107 12.63 3.12 -6.05
N THR A 108 12.63 2.83 -7.33
CA THR A 108 11.61 3.27 -8.28
C THR A 108 10.96 2.07 -8.93
N VAL A 109 9.63 2.12 -9.08
CA VAL A 109 8.88 1.21 -9.95
C VAL A 109 8.10 2.00 -11.00
N LEU A 110 8.11 1.53 -12.24
CA LEU A 110 7.41 2.07 -13.40
C LEU A 110 6.38 1.04 -13.88
N HIS A 111 5.10 1.37 -13.76
CA HIS A 111 4.03 0.54 -14.30
C HIS A 111 3.91 0.70 -15.82
N ASP A 112 3.46 -0.33 -16.54
CA ASP A 112 3.22 -0.29 -18.00
C ASP A 112 2.28 0.85 -18.46
N SER A 113 1.46 1.39 -17.55
CA SER A 113 0.63 2.58 -17.81
C SER A 113 1.44 3.90 -17.89
N GLY A 114 2.74 3.85 -17.64
CA GLY A 114 3.65 4.99 -17.59
C GLY A 114 3.70 5.71 -16.23
N LYS A 115 2.99 5.21 -15.22
CA LYS A 115 3.05 5.79 -13.86
C LYS A 115 4.30 5.33 -13.12
N LYS A 116 5.03 6.29 -12.59
CA LYS A 116 6.24 6.08 -11.79
C LYS A 116 5.95 6.30 -10.30
N TYR A 117 6.45 5.40 -9.47
CA TYR A 117 6.40 5.46 -8.02
C TYR A 117 7.80 5.33 -7.46
N THR A 118 8.14 6.13 -6.46
CA THR A 118 9.49 6.18 -5.90
C THR A 118 9.41 6.29 -4.39
N ILE A 119 10.25 5.52 -3.70
CA ILE A 119 10.49 5.63 -2.26
C ILE A 119 11.98 5.84 -2.02
N GLU A 120 12.29 6.63 -1.01
CA GLU A 120 13.65 6.91 -0.58
C GLU A 120 13.78 6.55 0.90
N THR A 121 14.89 5.89 1.24
CA THR A 121 15.25 5.63 2.63
C THR A 121 16.75 5.71 2.86
N HIS A 122 17.14 5.77 4.13
CA HIS A 122 18.53 5.73 4.58
C HIS A 122 18.76 4.45 5.38
N VAL A 123 19.73 3.63 4.93
CA VAL A 123 20.06 2.34 5.54
C VAL A 123 21.44 2.43 6.17
N ALA A 124 21.53 2.13 7.46
CA ALA A 124 22.82 2.07 8.14
C ALA A 124 23.64 0.89 7.59
N LEU A 125 24.92 1.13 7.34
CA LEU A 125 25.84 0.07 6.92
C LEU A 125 26.06 -0.92 8.07
N LYS A 126 26.13 -2.21 7.73
CA LYS A 126 26.41 -3.27 8.71
C LYS A 126 27.85 -3.12 9.19
N ARG A 127 28.02 -2.64 10.42
CA ARG A 127 29.35 -2.40 11.00
C ARG A 127 29.78 -3.62 11.82
N GLY A 128 30.68 -4.42 11.26
CA GLY A 128 31.39 -5.51 11.95
C GLY A 128 30.81 -6.92 11.73
N GLU A 129 31.64 -7.93 11.97
CA GLU A 129 31.26 -9.34 12.09
C GLU A 129 30.87 -9.72 13.53
N GLU A 130 30.71 -8.72 14.41
CA GLU A 130 30.38 -8.96 15.81
C GLU A 130 29.08 -9.78 15.87
N PRO A 131 29.11 -10.98 16.47
CA PRO A 131 27.91 -11.79 16.59
C PRO A 131 26.86 -10.99 17.35
N ASP A 132 25.60 -11.10 16.90
CA ASP A 132 24.47 -10.48 17.57
C ASP A 132 24.57 -10.76 19.09
N PRO A 133 24.45 -9.72 19.94
CA PRO A 133 24.50 -9.94 21.38
C PRO A 133 23.42 -10.95 21.76
N VAL A 134 23.72 -11.83 22.71
CA VAL A 134 22.76 -12.83 23.20
C VAL A 134 21.52 -12.10 23.72
N ARG A 135 20.40 -12.16 22.98
CA ARG A 135 19.13 -11.51 23.32
C ARG A 135 18.25 -12.35 24.24
N PHE A 136 18.87 -13.24 25.02
CA PHE A 136 18.20 -14.06 26.01
C PHE A 136 18.83 -13.79 27.37
N PRO A 137 18.01 -13.68 28.44
CA PRO A 137 18.56 -13.56 29.77
C PRO A 137 19.42 -14.79 30.08
N THR A 138 20.63 -14.55 30.60
CA THR A 138 21.60 -15.61 30.92
C THR A 138 21.14 -16.54 32.03
N SER A 139 20.17 -16.09 32.83
CA SER A 139 19.48 -16.88 33.84
C SER A 139 17.99 -16.91 33.55
N PRO A 140 17.29 -18.03 33.85
CA PRO A 140 15.84 -18.05 33.90
C PRO A 140 15.33 -16.89 34.76
N ILE A 141 14.26 -16.23 34.32
CA ILE A 141 13.60 -15.20 35.11
C ILE A 141 12.90 -15.91 36.28
N ASP A 142 13.44 -15.75 37.49
CA ASP A 142 12.79 -16.24 38.71
C ASP A 142 11.58 -15.37 39.03
N ARG A 143 10.40 -15.93 38.81
CA ARG A 143 9.13 -15.24 39.05
C ARG A 143 8.70 -15.36 40.51
N GLU A 144 9.10 -16.40 41.22
CA GLU A 144 8.67 -16.64 42.61
C GLU A 144 9.36 -15.64 43.54
N ALA A 145 10.68 -15.46 43.40
CA ALA A 145 11.42 -14.47 44.18
C ALA A 145 10.88 -13.05 43.98
N ARG A 146 10.47 -12.70 42.74
CA ARG A 146 9.88 -11.39 42.44
C ARG A 146 8.55 -11.17 43.16
N TYR A 147 7.68 -12.18 43.22
CA TYR A 147 6.41 -12.08 43.92
C TYR A 147 6.59 -12.05 45.44
N GLU A 148 7.59 -12.74 45.98
CA GLU A 148 7.93 -12.67 47.41
C GLU A 148 8.43 -11.28 47.81
N GLU A 149 9.26 -10.64 46.99
CA GLU A 149 9.70 -9.26 47.21
C GLU A 149 8.53 -8.24 47.12
N GLU A 150 7.61 -8.42 46.16
CA GLU A 150 6.41 -7.58 46.06
C GLU A 150 5.49 -7.75 47.27
N ARG A 151 5.30 -8.98 47.76
CA ARG A 151 4.52 -9.24 48.98
C ARG A 151 5.19 -8.65 50.22
N ALA A 152 6.50 -8.79 50.37
CA ALA A 152 7.24 -8.22 51.48
C ALA A 152 7.18 -6.69 51.52
N LYS A 153 7.12 -6.03 50.34
CA LYS A 153 6.89 -4.58 50.25
C LYS A 153 5.47 -4.18 50.65
N LEU A 154 4.46 -4.96 50.27
CA LEU A 154 3.06 -4.70 50.65
C LEU A 154 2.80 -4.95 52.14
N GLU A 155 3.57 -5.81 52.80
CA GLU A 155 3.48 -6.08 54.24
C GLU A 155 4.30 -5.10 55.10
N ALA A 156 5.14 -4.25 54.47
CA ALA A 156 5.97 -3.25 55.15
C ALA A 156 5.38 -1.82 55.15
N ASP A 157 4.29 -1.60 54.43
CA ASP A 157 3.45 -0.37 54.44
C ASP A 157 2.19 -0.58 55.32
#